data_AF-A0A317X7L5-F1
#
_entry.id   AF-A0A317X7L5-F1
#
_cell.length_a   1.000
_cell.length_b   1.000
_cell.length_c   1.000
_cell.angle_alpha   90.00
_cell.angle_beta   90.00
_cell.angle_gamma   90.00
#
_symmetry.space_group_name_H-M   'P 1'
#
loop_
_entity.id
_entity.type
_entity.pdbx_description
1 polymer ?
#
loop_
_entity_poly.entity_id
_entity_poly.type
_entity_poly.pdbx_seq_one_letter_code
_entity_poly.pdbx_strand_id
1 'polypeptide(L)'
;MTIFHLHRSREDKRQKIHDKIIKTHAAIEDYPDGFLNPWKLLALKIEVSQVSVSTKGTIMFRPRFFLPLSPQSVRTYLSTDPSIKTGLDEGKPEYMGCPASRISIVSVARCPFILDLCRDKFATAVQKGFCLDNLTGLRECGATNKGKWKHQPNFELIDGQPSTDGWQILRILEDVEHEVPHVVFDLRQNIDVDKVKWLTVGELKAILRVMAVRMELDCYRQHLVMPVSRSHALSVSGFRSSTLTAAQVLVVSYLNSAHGRILQAHHDGKRVVIQHTKVLDFEGLKHQPVELFLRYYGSQPIGKTAKI
;
A
#
# COMPACT_ATOMS: atom_id res chain seq x y z
N MET A 1 -5.05 -22.07 32.87
CA MET A 1 -3.61 -21.84 32.62
C MET A 1 -3.21 -21.85 31.13
N THR A 2 -3.89 -22.58 30.24
CA THR A 2 -3.52 -22.75 28.82
C THR A 2 -3.61 -21.49 27.95
N ILE A 3 -4.51 -20.56 28.29
CA ILE A 3 -4.73 -19.30 27.54
C ILE A 3 -3.55 -18.33 27.70
N PHE A 4 -2.98 -18.23 28.91
CA PHE A 4 -1.82 -17.37 29.19
C PHE A 4 -0.55 -17.84 28.46
N HIS A 5 -0.31 -19.16 28.37
CA HIS A 5 0.82 -19.70 27.61
C HIS A 5 0.70 -19.45 26.10
N LEU A 6 -0.52 -19.52 25.55
CA LEU A 6 -0.76 -19.27 24.13
C LEU A 6 -0.56 -17.78 23.76
N HIS A 7 -0.96 -16.87 24.63
CA HIS A 7 -0.77 -15.42 24.42
C HIS A 7 0.70 -15.02 24.49
N ARG A 8 1.46 -15.53 25.47
CA ARG A 8 2.90 -15.24 25.60
C ARG A 8 3.67 -15.72 24.37
N SER A 9 3.39 -16.94 23.90
CA SER A 9 3.99 -17.51 22.68
C SER A 9 3.72 -16.68 21.41
N ARG A 10 2.62 -15.93 21.36
CA ARG A 10 2.21 -15.13 20.20
C ARG A 10 2.91 -13.78 20.17
N GLU A 11 2.95 -13.10 21.30
CA GLU A 11 3.70 -11.85 21.42
C GLU A 11 5.18 -12.10 21.14
N ASP A 12 5.74 -13.17 21.70
CA ASP A 12 7.14 -13.55 21.43
C ASP A 12 7.40 -13.78 19.94
N LYS A 13 6.42 -14.30 19.19
CA LYS A 13 6.54 -14.48 17.73
C LYS A 13 6.41 -13.17 16.98
N ARG A 14 5.49 -12.28 17.38
CA ARG A 14 5.37 -10.92 16.82
C ARG A 14 6.67 -10.17 17.00
N GLN A 15 7.20 -10.17 18.22
CA GLN A 15 8.45 -9.52 18.57
C GLN A 15 9.60 -10.07 17.75
N LYS A 16 9.72 -11.40 17.62
CA LYS A 16 10.74 -12.02 16.75
C LYS A 16 10.65 -11.60 15.28
N ILE A 17 9.45 -11.38 14.75
CA ILE A 17 9.28 -10.87 13.39
C ILE A 17 9.67 -9.39 13.33
N HIS A 18 9.22 -8.59 14.29
CA HIS A 18 9.56 -7.19 14.39
C HIS A 18 11.08 -6.98 14.47
N ASP A 19 11.76 -7.70 15.35
CA ASP A 19 13.22 -7.64 15.51
C ASP A 19 13.97 -7.99 14.22
N LYS A 20 13.45 -8.95 13.44
CA LYS A 20 14.01 -9.29 12.13
C LYS A 20 13.84 -8.15 11.13
N ILE A 21 12.65 -7.54 11.07
CA ILE A 21 12.40 -6.41 10.18
C ILE A 21 13.28 -5.22 10.57
N ILE A 22 13.40 -4.90 11.86
CA ILE A 22 14.31 -3.85 12.35
C ILE A 22 15.76 -4.15 11.99
N LYS A 23 16.22 -5.40 12.17
CA LYS A 23 17.58 -5.80 11.80
C LYS A 23 17.82 -5.67 10.29
N THR A 24 16.88 -6.11 9.46
CA THR A 24 16.97 -5.97 8.00
C THR A 24 16.89 -4.50 7.58
N HIS A 25 16.07 -3.69 8.26
CA HIS A 25 15.98 -2.26 8.04
C HIS A 25 17.31 -1.56 8.36
N ALA A 26 17.89 -1.82 9.53
CA ALA A 26 19.20 -1.27 9.90
C ALA A 26 20.29 -1.65 8.88
N ALA A 27 20.28 -2.90 8.40
CA ALA A 27 21.24 -3.35 7.40
C ALA A 27 21.02 -2.73 6.01
N ILE A 28 19.79 -2.37 5.61
CA ILE A 28 19.54 -1.68 4.33
C ILE A 28 19.99 -0.21 4.39
N GLU A 29 20.04 0.39 5.59
CA GLU A 29 20.41 1.81 5.73
C GLU A 29 21.85 2.09 5.30
N ASP A 30 22.75 1.13 5.47
CA ASP A 30 24.16 1.22 5.07
C ASP A 30 24.37 1.16 3.54
N TYR A 31 23.33 0.84 2.77
CA TYR A 31 23.42 0.81 1.31
C TYR A 31 23.16 2.20 0.72
N PRO A 32 24.01 2.65 -0.22
CA PRO A 32 23.75 3.89 -0.96
C PRO A 32 22.54 3.73 -1.89
N ASP A 33 21.99 4.84 -2.35
CA ASP A 33 20.92 4.84 -3.33
C ASP A 33 21.34 4.11 -4.62
N GLY A 34 20.36 3.48 -5.28
CA GLY A 34 20.58 2.63 -6.45
C GLY A 34 19.82 1.31 -6.35
N PHE A 35 20.44 0.24 -6.84
CA PHE A 35 19.80 -1.07 -7.00
C PHE A 35 20.54 -2.17 -6.24
N LEU A 36 19.79 -3.10 -5.65
CA LEU A 36 20.37 -4.30 -5.06
C LEU A 36 20.26 -5.50 -5.98
N ASN A 37 21.39 -6.16 -6.21
CA ASN A 37 21.41 -7.43 -6.92
C ASN A 37 20.78 -8.56 -6.06
N PRO A 38 20.39 -9.69 -6.68
CA PRO A 38 19.74 -10.80 -5.98
C PRO A 38 20.53 -11.38 -4.81
N TRP A 39 21.87 -11.39 -4.90
CA TRP A 39 22.72 -11.93 -3.83
C TRP A 39 22.69 -11.06 -2.57
N LYS A 40 22.73 -9.73 -2.72
CA LYS A 40 22.57 -8.79 -1.60
C LYS A 40 21.19 -8.92 -0.96
N LEU A 41 20.14 -9.06 -1.76
CA LEU A 41 18.77 -9.30 -1.27
C LEU A 41 18.68 -10.60 -0.46
N LEU A 42 19.28 -11.69 -0.95
CA LEU A 42 19.30 -12.97 -0.25
C LEU A 42 20.06 -12.89 1.08
N ALA A 43 21.17 -12.16 1.12
CA ALA A 43 21.94 -11.91 2.34
C ALA A 43 21.11 -11.17 3.41
N LEU A 44 20.27 -10.22 2.98
CA LEU A 44 19.34 -9.46 3.82
C LEU A 44 18.08 -10.22 4.22
N LYS A 45 17.93 -11.48 3.78
CA LYS A 45 16.69 -12.28 3.94
C LYS A 45 15.48 -11.59 3.31
N ILE A 46 15.68 -11.07 2.10
CA ILE A 46 14.64 -10.51 1.25
C ILE A 46 14.50 -11.39 0.02
N GLU A 47 13.31 -11.93 -0.20
CA GLU A 47 12.94 -12.66 -1.40
C GLU A 47 12.17 -11.75 -2.33
N VAL A 48 12.62 -11.66 -3.57
CA VAL A 48 12.02 -10.79 -4.59
C VAL A 48 11.62 -11.63 -5.78
N SER A 49 10.40 -11.40 -6.28
CA SER A 49 9.95 -12.01 -7.53
C SER A 49 9.17 -11.01 -8.39
N GLN A 50 9.42 -11.04 -9.69
CA GLN A 50 8.58 -10.34 -10.65
C GLN A 50 7.34 -11.18 -10.97
N VAL A 51 6.17 -10.55 -10.99
CA VAL A 51 4.89 -11.18 -11.32
C VAL A 51 4.27 -10.58 -12.58
N SER A 52 3.51 -11.38 -13.31
CA SER A 52 2.80 -10.94 -14.50
C SER A 52 1.45 -10.28 -14.16
N VAL A 53 0.99 -9.46 -15.09
CA VAL A 53 -0.38 -8.92 -15.09
C VAL A 53 -1.21 -9.79 -16.02
N SER A 54 -2.33 -10.31 -15.53
CA SER A 54 -3.26 -11.11 -16.35
C SER A 54 -3.93 -10.26 -17.42
N THR A 55 -4.52 -10.91 -18.43
CA THR A 55 -5.31 -10.23 -19.48
C THR A 55 -6.49 -9.44 -18.94
N LYS A 56 -6.96 -9.76 -17.72
CA LYS A 56 -8.02 -9.04 -17.00
C LYS A 56 -7.50 -7.86 -16.16
N GLY A 57 -6.21 -7.52 -16.29
CA GLY A 57 -5.56 -6.47 -15.50
C GLY A 57 -5.48 -6.79 -14.02
N THR A 58 -5.30 -8.06 -13.66
CA THR A 58 -5.06 -8.48 -12.26
C THR A 58 -3.61 -8.93 -12.12
N ILE A 59 -2.88 -8.36 -11.16
CA ILE A 59 -1.51 -8.77 -10.84
C ILE A 59 -1.54 -10.12 -10.14
N MET A 60 -0.69 -11.04 -10.59
CA MET A 60 -0.66 -12.43 -10.13
C MET A 60 0.14 -12.61 -8.82
N PHE A 61 -0.10 -11.76 -7.82
CA PHE A 61 0.50 -11.91 -6.49
C PHE A 61 0.14 -13.25 -5.84
N ARG A 62 1.08 -13.81 -5.05
CA ARG A 62 0.93 -15.08 -4.34
C ARG A 62 1.69 -15.05 -3.00
N PRO A 63 0.98 -15.07 -1.86
CA PRO A 63 -0.48 -14.95 -1.71
C PRO A 63 -1.01 -13.58 -2.17
N ARG A 64 -2.34 -13.44 -2.30
CA ARG A 64 -3.00 -12.15 -2.59
C ARG A 64 -3.54 -11.56 -1.30
N PHE A 65 -3.19 -10.30 -1.03
CA PHE A 65 -3.70 -9.54 0.11
C PHE A 65 -4.60 -8.37 -0.31
N PHE A 66 -4.55 -7.99 -1.59
CA PHE A 66 -5.32 -6.88 -2.12
C PHE A 66 -6.14 -7.35 -3.31
N LEU A 67 -7.44 -7.09 -3.27
CA LEU A 67 -8.36 -7.32 -4.38
C LEU A 67 -8.57 -5.99 -5.12
N PRO A 68 -8.05 -5.82 -6.35
CA PRO A 68 -8.20 -4.56 -7.08
C PRO A 68 -9.66 -4.30 -7.44
N LEU A 69 -10.02 -3.02 -7.58
CA LEU A 69 -11.32 -2.64 -8.14
C LEU A 69 -11.53 -3.24 -9.54
N SER A 70 -12.79 -3.35 -9.94
CA SER A 70 -13.11 -3.71 -11.32
C SER A 70 -12.71 -2.58 -12.30
N PRO A 71 -12.37 -2.91 -13.56
CA PRO A 71 -12.20 -1.91 -14.61
C PRO A 71 -13.37 -0.95 -14.73
N GLN A 72 -14.60 -1.49 -14.65
CA GLN A 72 -15.84 -0.72 -14.75
C GLN A 72 -15.94 0.30 -13.62
N SER A 73 -15.63 -0.08 -12.37
CA SER A 73 -15.65 0.83 -11.23
C SER A 73 -14.78 2.05 -11.50
N VAL A 74 -13.50 1.85 -11.86
CA VAL A 74 -12.58 2.97 -12.13
C VAL A 74 -13.04 3.82 -13.31
N ARG A 75 -13.55 3.21 -14.38
CA ARG A 75 -14.09 3.95 -15.53
C ARG A 75 -15.29 4.79 -15.15
N THR A 76 -16.22 4.28 -14.35
CA THR A 76 -17.36 5.08 -13.85
C THR A 76 -16.88 6.33 -13.12
N TYR A 77 -15.86 6.23 -12.25
CA TYR A 77 -15.31 7.41 -11.56
C TYR A 77 -14.58 8.38 -12.48
N LEU A 78 -13.99 7.89 -13.58
CA LEU A 78 -13.32 8.71 -14.59
C LEU A 78 -14.29 9.25 -15.67
N SER A 79 -15.53 8.75 -15.74
CA SER A 79 -16.49 9.04 -16.82
C SER A 79 -17.77 9.74 -16.36
N THR A 80 -17.92 10.09 -15.07
CA THR A 80 -19.15 10.76 -14.60
C THR A 80 -19.38 12.06 -15.36
N ASP A 81 -20.37 12.11 -16.25
CA ASP A 81 -20.84 13.31 -16.93
C ASP A 81 -21.68 14.15 -15.95
N PRO A 82 -21.59 15.51 -15.93
CA PRO A 82 -22.32 16.32 -14.95
C PRO A 82 -23.85 16.29 -15.08
N SER A 83 -24.41 15.65 -16.12
CA SER A 83 -25.82 15.83 -16.49
C SER A 83 -26.82 14.95 -15.73
N ILE A 84 -26.40 14.12 -14.77
CA ILE A 84 -27.33 13.30 -13.95
C ILE A 84 -27.28 13.74 -12.48
N LYS A 85 -27.52 15.03 -12.25
CA LYS A 85 -28.10 15.57 -11.00
C LYS A 85 -29.10 16.67 -11.32
N THR A 86 -30.09 16.34 -12.13
CA THR A 86 -31.36 17.07 -12.19
C THR A 86 -32.46 16.04 -12.02
N GLY A 87 -33.10 16.06 -10.84
CA GLY A 87 -34.27 15.24 -10.55
C GLY A 87 -34.07 14.25 -9.41
N LEU A 88 -33.89 14.76 -8.18
CA LEU A 88 -34.42 14.12 -6.97
C LEU A 88 -34.43 15.17 -5.84
N ASP A 89 -35.53 15.90 -5.86
CA ASP A 89 -36.34 16.33 -4.72
C ASP A 89 -35.72 17.27 -3.67
N GLU A 90 -36.26 18.49 -3.66
CA GLU A 90 -36.14 19.45 -2.57
C GLU A 90 -36.89 18.93 -1.34
N GLY A 91 -36.24 18.06 -0.57
CA GLY A 91 -36.69 17.64 0.75
C GLY A 91 -35.59 17.85 1.78
N LYS A 92 -35.62 18.97 2.50
CA LYS A 92 -34.79 19.20 3.70
C LYS A 92 -34.89 18.02 4.66
N PRO A 93 -33.76 17.44 5.12
CA PRO A 93 -33.70 16.83 6.44
C PRO A 93 -33.02 17.82 7.38
N GLU A 94 -33.76 18.34 8.35
CA GLU A 94 -33.20 18.97 9.54
C GLU A 94 -32.29 17.96 10.25
N TYR A 95 -30.98 18.21 10.26
CA TYR A 95 -30.07 17.54 11.17
C TYR A 95 -29.77 18.45 12.35
N MET A 96 -30.23 18.00 13.51
CA MET A 96 -29.96 18.53 14.85
C MET A 96 -28.44 18.56 15.12
N GLY A 97 -27.97 19.68 15.66
CA GLY A 97 -26.56 20.06 15.68
C GLY A 97 -25.63 19.26 16.59
N CYS A 98 -24.34 19.29 16.23
CA CYS A 98 -23.23 19.11 17.15
C CYS A 98 -22.27 20.31 16.97
N PRO A 99 -21.73 20.93 18.05
CA PRO A 99 -21.18 22.27 17.97
C PRO A 99 -19.73 22.28 17.46
N ALA A 100 -19.54 23.15 16.46
CA ALA A 100 -18.33 23.85 16.04
C ALA A 100 -16.97 23.47 16.68
N SER A 101 -16.06 23.00 15.84
CA SER A 101 -14.75 23.65 15.72
C SER A 101 -14.44 23.86 14.24
N ARG A 102 -14.41 25.14 13.86
CA ARG A 102 -14.18 25.63 12.52
C ARG A 102 -12.70 25.55 12.19
N ILE A 103 -12.34 24.69 11.26
CA ILE A 103 -11.42 25.05 10.17
C ILE A 103 -12.05 24.56 8.89
N SER A 104 -12.68 25.48 8.16
CA SER A 104 -13.11 25.27 6.78
C SER A 104 -11.85 25.26 5.91
N ILE A 105 -11.16 24.11 5.86
CA ILE A 105 -10.21 23.84 4.80
C ILE A 105 -11.07 23.44 3.61
N VAL A 106 -11.14 24.32 2.61
CA VAL A 106 -11.59 23.99 1.25
C VAL A 106 -11.13 22.57 0.93
N SER A 107 -12.06 21.64 0.67
CA SER A 107 -11.71 20.27 0.32
C SER A 107 -10.94 20.28 -1.00
N VAL A 108 -9.62 20.42 -0.92
CA VAL A 108 -8.73 20.07 -2.01
C VAL A 108 -8.99 18.60 -2.25
N ALA A 109 -9.69 18.30 -3.35
CA ALA A 109 -10.01 16.94 -3.75
C ALA A 109 -8.72 16.12 -3.69
N ARG A 110 -8.65 15.16 -2.75
CA ARG A 110 -7.45 14.35 -2.54
C ARG A 110 -7.40 13.30 -3.65
N CYS A 111 -6.80 13.67 -4.77
CA CYS A 111 -6.59 12.77 -5.90
C CYS A 111 -5.38 11.85 -5.65
N PRO A 112 -5.38 10.62 -6.19
CA PRO A 112 -4.19 9.78 -6.32
C PRO A 112 -3.09 10.50 -7.11
N PHE A 113 -1.83 10.38 -6.67
CA PHE A 113 -0.69 11.08 -7.29
C PHE A 113 -0.52 10.76 -8.79
N ILE A 114 -0.89 9.55 -9.23
CA ILE A 114 -0.86 9.21 -10.65
C ILE A 114 -1.72 10.11 -11.54
N LEU A 115 -2.83 10.65 -10.99
CA LEU A 115 -3.68 11.59 -11.72
C LEU A 115 -3.00 12.96 -11.86
N ASP A 116 -2.18 13.36 -10.89
CA ASP A 116 -1.36 14.56 -11.01
C ASP A 116 -0.24 14.39 -12.04
N LEU A 117 0.43 13.22 -12.05
CA LEU A 117 1.45 12.90 -13.06
C LEU A 117 0.89 12.93 -14.49
N CYS A 118 -0.36 12.52 -14.66
CA CYS A 118 -1.00 12.43 -15.96
C CYS A 118 -2.01 13.57 -16.18
N ARG A 119 -1.94 14.68 -15.43
CA ARG A 119 -2.96 15.73 -15.42
C ARG A 119 -3.26 16.24 -16.82
N ASP A 120 -2.24 16.50 -17.63
CA ASP A 120 -2.44 17.01 -19.00
C ASP A 120 -3.14 15.99 -19.93
N LYS A 121 -3.01 14.70 -19.62
CA LYS A 121 -3.60 13.59 -20.39
C LYS A 121 -5.01 13.24 -19.93
N PHE A 122 -5.35 13.55 -18.67
CA PHE A 122 -6.67 13.30 -18.09
C PHE A 122 -7.38 14.59 -17.66
N ALA A 123 -6.96 15.77 -18.14
CA ALA A 123 -7.49 17.07 -17.73
C ALA A 123 -9.02 17.18 -17.89
N THR A 124 -9.59 16.41 -18.83
CA THR A 124 -11.04 16.29 -19.04
C THR A 124 -11.72 15.18 -18.22
N ALA A 125 -10.98 14.14 -17.80
CA ALA A 125 -11.51 12.96 -17.09
C ALA A 125 -11.39 13.08 -15.56
N VAL A 126 -10.38 13.79 -15.04
CA VAL A 126 -10.29 14.16 -13.62
C VAL A 126 -11.19 15.37 -13.39
N GLN A 127 -12.50 15.17 -13.54
CA GLN A 127 -13.48 16.22 -13.29
C GLN A 127 -13.42 16.71 -11.83
N LYS A 128 -13.90 17.94 -11.62
CA LYS A 128 -14.22 18.50 -10.29
C LYS A 128 -15.10 17.52 -9.51
N GLY A 129 -14.50 16.76 -8.60
CA GLY A 129 -15.22 15.82 -7.74
C GLY A 129 -14.61 14.43 -7.61
N PHE A 130 -13.56 14.09 -8.37
CA PHE A 130 -12.83 12.85 -8.12
C PHE A 130 -12.23 12.90 -6.70
N CYS A 131 -12.70 12.03 -5.81
CA CYS A 131 -12.22 11.91 -4.46
C CYS A 131 -11.78 10.48 -4.19
N LEU A 132 -10.55 10.33 -3.69
CA LEU A 132 -10.02 9.04 -3.28
C LEU A 132 -10.90 8.33 -2.25
N ASP A 133 -11.54 9.08 -1.35
CA ASP A 133 -12.41 8.53 -0.31
C ASP A 133 -13.58 7.71 -0.89
N ASN A 134 -13.92 7.95 -2.16
CA ASN A 134 -14.95 7.21 -2.90
C ASN A 134 -14.43 5.89 -3.51
N LEU A 135 -13.11 5.72 -3.66
CA LEU A 135 -12.51 4.56 -4.33
C LEU A 135 -12.09 3.44 -3.38
N THR A 136 -11.78 3.77 -2.13
CA THR A 136 -11.28 2.80 -1.15
C THR A 136 -11.95 3.02 0.20
N GLY A 137 -11.95 2.00 1.05
CA GLY A 137 -12.28 2.15 2.48
C GLY A 137 -11.09 2.65 3.31
N LEU A 138 -9.87 2.60 2.75
CA LEU A 138 -8.65 3.06 3.43
C LEU A 138 -8.57 4.59 3.44
N ARG A 139 -7.95 5.17 4.47
CA ARG A 139 -7.87 6.62 4.68
C ARG A 139 -6.46 7.07 5.02
N GLU A 140 -6.17 8.33 4.71
CA GLU A 140 -4.89 9.01 4.98
C GLU A 140 -4.79 9.57 6.42
N CYS A 141 -5.70 9.20 7.31
CA CYS A 141 -5.74 9.71 8.69
C CYS A 141 -5.62 8.62 9.75
N GLY A 142 -5.05 7.46 9.39
CA GLY A 142 -4.88 6.37 10.33
C GLY A 142 -3.65 6.53 11.25
N ALA A 143 -3.41 5.49 12.06
CA ALA A 143 -2.38 5.48 13.08
C ALA A 143 -0.95 5.62 12.51
N THR A 144 -0.72 5.22 11.27
CA THR A 144 0.56 5.39 10.57
C THR A 144 0.84 6.86 10.23
N ASN A 145 -0.17 7.68 9.97
CA ASN A 145 0.05 9.11 9.68
C ASN A 145 0.00 10.00 10.94
N LYS A 146 -0.68 9.57 12.00
CA LYS A 146 -0.88 10.34 13.25
C LYS A 146 0.35 10.44 14.17
N GLY A 147 1.56 10.26 13.65
CA GLY A 147 2.76 10.81 14.27
C GLY A 147 3.24 10.20 15.60
N LYS A 148 3.05 8.90 15.85
CA LYS A 148 3.81 8.20 16.91
C LYS A 148 5.22 7.77 16.45
N TRP A 149 5.85 8.54 15.55
CA TRP A 149 7.15 8.19 14.96
C TRP A 149 8.23 9.10 15.53
N LYS A 150 9.39 8.53 15.85
CA LYS A 150 10.60 9.34 16.02
C LYS A 150 10.83 10.09 14.72
N HIS A 151 10.76 11.42 14.78
CA HIS A 151 11.08 12.29 13.66
C HIS A 151 12.46 11.90 13.12
N GLN A 152 12.51 11.44 11.87
CA GLN A 152 13.75 11.17 11.15
C GLN A 152 13.73 12.09 9.93
N PRO A 153 14.52 13.19 9.93
CA PRO A 153 14.47 14.24 8.91
C PRO A 153 14.64 13.71 7.48
N ASN A 154 15.46 12.66 7.30
CA ASN A 154 15.71 12.05 5.98
C ASN A 154 14.52 11.21 5.45
N PHE A 155 13.40 11.19 6.18
CA PHE A 155 12.28 10.29 5.95
C PHE A 155 10.94 10.93 6.31
N GLU A 156 10.86 12.25 6.19
CA GLU A 156 9.61 12.98 6.41
C GLU A 156 8.52 12.43 5.50
N LEU A 157 7.41 12.05 6.13
CA LEU A 157 6.22 11.54 5.45
C LEU A 157 5.42 12.66 4.77
N ILE A 158 5.80 13.95 4.96
CA ILE A 158 5.52 15.13 4.12
C ILE A 158 6.18 16.39 4.77
N ASP A 159 6.63 17.28 3.88
CA ASP A 159 7.03 18.70 3.99
C ASP A 159 8.33 19.12 4.69
N GLY A 160 9.39 19.13 3.88
CA GLY A 160 10.65 19.85 4.14
C GLY A 160 11.54 19.91 2.89
N GLN A 161 11.08 20.56 1.82
CA GLN A 161 11.69 20.64 0.47
C GLN A 161 12.00 19.29 -0.20
N PRO A 162 11.39 18.98 -1.37
CA PRO A 162 11.73 17.76 -2.09
C PRO A 162 13.17 17.85 -2.57
N SER A 163 14.09 17.11 -1.93
CA SER A 163 15.33 16.75 -2.62
C SER A 163 14.90 15.99 -3.88
N THR A 164 15.12 16.56 -5.05
CA THR A 164 14.74 15.97 -6.34
C THR A 164 15.45 14.64 -6.63
N ASP A 165 16.44 14.31 -5.79
CA ASP A 165 17.42 13.27 -6.04
C ASP A 165 17.20 12.04 -5.12
N GLY A 166 16.22 12.10 -4.21
CA GLY A 166 15.91 11.06 -3.22
C GLY A 166 14.57 10.35 -3.42
N TRP A 167 14.29 9.37 -2.57
CA TRP A 167 13.00 8.69 -2.51
C TRP A 167 12.12 9.27 -1.39
N GLN A 168 10.80 9.28 -1.60
CA GLN A 168 9.84 9.87 -0.66
C GLN A 168 8.54 9.07 -0.61
N ILE A 169 8.02 8.80 0.59
CA ILE A 169 6.64 8.31 0.75
C ILE A 169 5.73 9.54 0.69
N LEU A 170 4.86 9.59 -0.30
CA LEU A 170 3.96 10.74 -0.50
C LEU A 170 2.66 10.61 0.30
N ARG A 171 2.19 9.38 0.49
CA ARG A 171 0.89 9.12 1.11
C ARG A 171 0.85 7.72 1.66
N ILE A 172 0.17 7.53 2.79
CA ILE A 172 -0.16 6.23 3.37
C ILE A 172 -1.67 6.15 3.57
N LEU A 173 -2.28 5.06 3.12
CA LEU A 173 -3.68 4.72 3.27
C LEU A 173 -3.82 3.44 4.09
N GLU A 174 -4.64 3.51 5.12
CA GLU A 174 -4.85 2.38 6.03
C GLU A 174 -6.28 2.36 6.54
N ASP A 175 -6.66 1.25 7.16
CA ASP A 175 -7.95 1.11 7.81
C ASP A 175 -7.95 1.83 9.17
N VAL A 176 -8.85 2.80 9.32
CA VAL A 176 -8.99 3.65 10.51
C VAL A 176 -9.68 2.94 11.66
N GLU A 177 -10.47 1.91 11.36
CA GLU A 177 -11.12 1.06 12.36
C GLU A 177 -10.18 -0.06 12.82
N HIS A 178 -9.07 -0.27 12.10
CA HIS A 178 -8.05 -1.28 12.40
C HIS A 178 -8.61 -2.71 12.42
N GLU A 179 -9.66 -2.98 11.65
CA GLU A 179 -10.17 -4.33 11.37
C GLU A 179 -9.19 -5.13 10.50
N VAL A 180 -8.38 -4.43 9.71
CA VAL A 180 -7.33 -5.02 8.89
C VAL A 180 -6.01 -4.23 9.00
N PRO A 181 -4.84 -4.90 9.04
CA PRO A 181 -3.55 -4.22 9.12
C PRO A 181 -2.97 -3.96 7.73
N HIS A 182 -3.79 -3.99 6.68
CA HIS A 182 -3.36 -3.70 5.32
C HIS A 182 -3.03 -2.22 5.17
N VAL A 183 -2.03 -1.94 4.34
CA VAL A 183 -1.62 -0.57 4.02
C VAL A 183 -1.32 -0.44 2.53
N VAL A 184 -1.75 0.67 1.94
CA VAL A 184 -1.36 1.10 0.59
C VAL A 184 -0.59 2.40 0.73
N PHE A 185 0.56 2.53 0.10
CA PHE A 185 1.28 3.82 0.11
C PHE A 185 1.90 4.17 -1.24
N ASP A 186 2.00 5.48 -1.47
CA ASP A 186 2.66 6.08 -2.63
C ASP A 186 4.13 6.29 -2.34
N LEU A 187 4.99 5.81 -3.23
CA LEU A 187 6.43 6.02 -3.18
C LEU A 187 6.88 6.73 -4.45
N ARG A 188 7.47 7.90 -4.30
CA ARG A 188 8.08 8.65 -5.40
C ARG A 188 9.60 8.54 -5.34
N GLN A 189 10.19 8.37 -6.50
CA GLN A 189 11.62 8.47 -6.75
C GLN A 189 11.82 9.23 -8.06
N ASN A 190 13.05 9.62 -8.36
CA ASN A 190 13.41 10.21 -9.63
C ASN A 190 14.67 9.51 -10.15
N ILE A 191 14.47 8.38 -10.82
CA ILE A 191 15.56 7.53 -11.31
C ILE A 191 15.46 7.27 -12.81
N ASP A 192 16.61 6.96 -13.38
CA ASP A 192 16.75 6.47 -14.74
C ASP A 192 16.24 5.03 -14.85
N VAL A 193 15.13 4.87 -15.57
CA VAL A 193 14.41 3.59 -15.69
C VAL A 193 15.11 2.56 -16.55
N ASP A 194 15.97 2.99 -17.47
CA ASP A 194 16.73 2.07 -18.33
C ASP A 194 17.74 1.26 -17.51
N LYS A 195 18.10 1.77 -16.33
CA LYS A 195 18.98 1.11 -15.37
C LYS A 195 18.22 0.22 -14.37
N VAL A 196 16.89 0.24 -14.37
CA VAL A 196 16.06 -0.52 -13.43
C VAL A 196 16.06 -2.00 -13.78
N LYS A 197 16.99 -2.73 -13.17
CA LYS A 197 17.05 -4.20 -13.26
C LYS A 197 16.43 -4.90 -12.05
N TRP A 198 16.41 -4.23 -10.90
CA TRP A 198 16.02 -4.82 -9.61
C TRP A 198 15.21 -3.83 -8.77
N LEU A 199 14.92 -4.20 -7.52
CA LEU A 199 14.36 -3.26 -6.54
C LEU A 199 15.39 -2.18 -6.19
N THR A 200 14.88 -0.96 -6.01
CA THR A 200 15.69 0.16 -5.58
C THR A 200 15.90 0.10 -4.07
N VAL A 201 17.01 0.63 -3.59
CA VAL A 201 17.27 0.76 -2.16
C VAL A 201 16.16 1.57 -1.49
N GLY A 202 15.65 2.62 -2.15
CA GLY A 202 14.53 3.42 -1.66
C GLY A 202 13.22 2.64 -1.51
N GLU A 203 12.89 1.73 -2.44
CA GLU A 203 11.72 0.85 -2.28
C GLU A 203 11.85 -0.06 -1.07
N LEU A 204 13.04 -0.64 -0.87
CA LEU A 204 13.30 -1.54 0.25
C LEU A 204 13.25 -0.80 1.58
N LYS A 205 13.89 0.38 1.68
CA LYS A 205 13.84 1.24 2.86
C LYS A 205 12.41 1.63 3.20
N ALA A 206 11.64 2.12 2.23
CA ALA A 206 10.24 2.50 2.43
C ALA A 206 9.36 1.34 2.92
N ILE A 207 9.46 0.17 2.27
CA ILE A 207 8.70 -1.03 2.66
C ILE A 207 9.05 -1.46 4.08
N LEU A 208 10.33 -1.65 4.37
CA LEU A 208 10.80 -2.13 5.67
C LEU A 208 10.43 -1.15 6.79
N ARG A 209 10.54 0.16 6.51
CA ARG A 209 10.13 1.22 7.44
C ARG A 209 8.64 1.12 7.76
N VAL A 210 7.77 1.11 6.75
CA VAL A 210 6.31 1.00 6.95
C VAL A 210 5.95 -0.29 7.68
N MET A 211 6.63 -1.40 7.37
CA MET A 211 6.42 -2.66 8.10
C MET A 211 6.79 -2.55 9.58
N ALA A 212 7.99 -2.04 9.90
CA ALA A 212 8.47 -1.86 11.27
C ALA A 212 7.51 -0.99 12.09
N VAL A 213 7.23 0.20 11.55
CA VAL A 213 6.28 1.20 12.04
C VAL A 213 4.94 0.55 12.42
N ARG A 214 4.31 -0.14 11.48
CA ARG A 214 2.99 -0.76 11.71
C ARG A 214 3.04 -1.91 12.70
N MET A 215 4.16 -2.61 12.76
CA MET A 215 4.39 -3.67 13.73
C MET A 215 4.62 -3.16 15.14
N GLU A 216 4.86 -1.86 15.39
CA GLU A 216 4.91 -1.28 16.74
C GLU A 216 3.53 -0.82 17.24
N LEU A 217 2.57 -0.61 16.34
CA LEU A 217 1.25 -0.10 16.70
C LEU A 217 0.42 -1.14 17.47
N ASP A 218 -0.05 -0.75 18.66
CA ASP A 218 -0.86 -1.60 19.54
C ASP A 218 -2.20 -2.00 18.90
N CYS A 219 -2.81 -1.13 18.09
CA CYS A 219 -4.05 -1.43 17.38
C CYS A 219 -3.92 -2.64 16.45
N TYR A 220 -2.71 -2.93 15.95
CA TYR A 220 -2.46 -4.07 15.08
C TYR A 220 -1.96 -5.33 15.80
N ARG A 221 -1.85 -5.29 17.14
CA ARG A 221 -1.33 -6.39 17.96
C ARG A 221 -2.12 -7.69 17.81
N GLN A 222 -3.41 -7.61 17.49
CA GLN A 222 -4.28 -8.77 17.31
C GLN A 222 -4.14 -9.47 15.94
N HIS A 223 -3.49 -8.84 14.96
CA HIS A 223 -3.43 -9.34 13.57
C HIS A 223 -2.22 -10.24 13.28
N LEU A 224 -1.93 -11.16 14.20
CA LEU A 224 -0.71 -11.98 14.17
C LEU A 224 -0.69 -13.11 13.14
N VAL A 225 -1.83 -13.42 12.53
CA VAL A 225 -1.99 -14.59 11.66
C VAL A 225 -2.72 -14.17 10.41
N MET A 226 -2.06 -14.25 9.25
CA MET A 226 -2.77 -14.12 7.97
C MET A 226 -2.86 -15.45 7.24
N PRO A 227 -4.01 -15.79 6.65
CA PRO A 227 -4.18 -17.03 5.94
C PRO A 227 -3.46 -16.86 4.59
N VAL A 228 -2.61 -17.83 4.25
CA VAL A 228 -2.33 -18.08 2.84
C VAL A 228 -3.66 -18.48 2.24
N SER A 229 -4.24 -17.66 1.35
CA SER A 229 -5.40 -18.06 0.57
C SER A 229 -5.00 -19.27 -0.29
N ARG A 230 -5.30 -20.47 0.18
CA ARG A 230 -5.26 -21.68 -0.65
C ARG A 230 -6.46 -21.58 -1.59
N SER A 231 -6.23 -21.08 -2.80
CA SER A 231 -7.08 -21.43 -3.93
C SER A 231 -7.11 -22.96 -4.02
N HIS A 232 -8.30 -23.53 -3.85
CA HIS A 232 -8.67 -24.94 -4.02
C HIS A 232 -7.56 -25.87 -4.55
N ALA A 233 -6.90 -26.59 -3.65
CA ALA A 233 -6.27 -27.86 -3.96
C ALA A 233 -6.55 -28.80 -2.78
N LEU A 234 -7.40 -29.79 -3.06
CA LEU A 234 -7.60 -30.96 -2.22
C LEU A 234 -6.22 -31.60 -1.96
N SER A 235 -5.76 -31.58 -0.72
CA SER A 235 -4.68 -32.47 -0.29
C SER A 235 -4.91 -32.87 1.14
N VAL A 236 -5.19 -34.15 1.27
CA VAL A 236 -5.25 -34.97 2.47
C VAL A 236 -3.92 -34.90 3.23
N SER A 237 -4.00 -35.07 4.55
CA SER A 237 -2.90 -35.24 5.53
C SER A 237 -2.12 -33.98 5.97
N GLY A 238 -2.48 -33.49 7.17
CA GLY A 238 -1.56 -33.59 8.30
C GLY A 238 -0.26 -32.77 8.33
N PHE A 239 -0.22 -31.52 7.88
CA PHE A 239 0.83 -30.59 8.34
C PHE A 239 0.30 -29.16 8.49
N ARG A 240 0.00 -28.76 9.74
CA ARG A 240 -0.39 -27.39 10.12
C ARG A 240 0.86 -26.53 10.29
N SER A 241 1.56 -26.20 9.20
CA SER A 241 2.52 -25.10 9.25
C SER A 241 1.76 -23.78 9.11
N SER A 242 1.35 -23.19 10.24
CA SER A 242 0.87 -21.81 10.28
C SER A 242 2.06 -20.88 10.03
N THR A 243 2.37 -20.60 8.77
CA THR A 243 3.34 -19.55 8.42
C THR A 243 2.77 -18.22 8.87
N LEU A 244 3.48 -17.53 9.77
CA LEU A 244 3.08 -16.22 10.28
C LEU A 244 3.43 -15.18 9.23
N THR A 245 2.40 -14.63 8.60
CA THR A 245 2.52 -13.55 7.65
C THR A 245 2.16 -12.23 8.34
N ALA A 246 3.06 -11.25 8.33
CA ALA A 246 2.87 -9.96 8.98
C ALA A 246 3.10 -8.79 8.01
N ALA A 247 2.51 -7.63 8.35
CA ALA A 247 2.64 -6.36 7.65
C ALA A 247 2.36 -6.44 6.14
N GLN A 248 1.08 -6.53 5.77
CA GLN A 248 0.63 -6.60 4.38
C GLN A 248 0.66 -5.22 3.74
N VAL A 249 1.64 -5.01 2.87
CA VAL A 249 1.92 -3.73 2.24
C VAL A 249 1.66 -3.82 0.75
N LEU A 250 0.94 -2.84 0.21
CA LEU A 250 0.91 -2.53 -1.22
C LEU A 250 1.64 -1.21 -1.44
N VAL A 251 2.55 -1.18 -2.41
CA VAL A 251 3.28 0.03 -2.79
C VAL A 251 2.92 0.39 -4.22
N VAL A 252 2.51 1.63 -4.40
CA VAL A 252 2.41 2.26 -5.72
C VAL A 252 3.67 3.08 -5.91
N SER A 253 4.64 2.53 -6.65
CA SER A 253 5.97 3.12 -6.82
C SER A 253 6.08 3.86 -8.15
N TYR A 254 6.29 5.17 -8.07
CA TYR A 254 6.60 6.05 -9.19
C TYR A 254 8.12 6.21 -9.26
N LEU A 255 8.73 5.67 -10.31
CA LEU A 255 10.18 5.69 -10.51
C LEU A 255 10.64 7.00 -11.16
N ASN A 256 9.77 7.60 -11.97
CA ASN A 256 9.86 8.98 -12.47
C ASN A 256 8.46 9.46 -12.89
N SER A 257 8.35 10.56 -13.62
CA SER A 257 7.07 11.11 -14.09
C SER A 257 6.33 10.20 -15.08
N ALA A 258 7.07 9.37 -15.82
CA ALA A 258 6.56 8.55 -16.91
C ALA A 258 6.42 7.07 -16.53
N HIS A 259 7.02 6.61 -15.44
CA HIS A 259 7.15 5.19 -15.15
C HIS A 259 6.89 4.85 -13.70
N GLY A 260 6.33 3.66 -13.49
CA GLY A 260 6.19 3.11 -12.16
C GLY A 260 5.95 1.61 -12.16
N ARG A 261 5.79 1.04 -10.97
CA ARG A 261 5.37 -0.35 -10.77
C ARG A 261 4.59 -0.50 -9.47
N ILE A 262 3.85 -1.60 -9.39
CA ILE A 262 3.10 -1.96 -8.18
C ILE A 262 3.83 -3.11 -7.48
N LEU A 263 4.04 -2.97 -6.18
CA LEU A 263 4.66 -3.98 -5.34
C LEU A 263 3.69 -4.45 -4.26
N GLN A 264 3.76 -5.72 -3.89
CA GLN A 264 3.13 -6.27 -2.70
C GLN A 264 4.22 -6.89 -1.83
N ALA A 265 4.25 -6.53 -0.55
CA ALA A 265 5.22 -7.03 0.40
C ALA A 265 4.56 -7.57 1.66
N HIS A 266 5.19 -8.59 2.26
CA HIS A 266 4.84 -9.12 3.57
C HIS A 266 6.04 -9.85 4.18
N HIS A 267 6.01 -10.13 5.48
CA HIS A 267 7.03 -10.98 6.13
C HIS A 267 6.45 -12.37 6.42
N ASP A 268 7.06 -13.46 5.94
CA ASP A 268 6.52 -14.84 6.05
C ASP A 268 6.87 -15.59 7.36
N GLY A 269 7.50 -14.88 8.28
CA GLY A 269 8.01 -15.38 9.56
C GLY A 269 9.49 -15.76 9.53
N LYS A 270 10.05 -15.94 8.33
CA LYS A 270 11.47 -16.22 8.10
C LYS A 270 12.18 -15.08 7.37
N ARG A 271 11.54 -14.48 6.37
CA ARG A 271 12.10 -13.50 5.44
C ARG A 271 11.03 -12.48 5.03
N VAL A 272 11.47 -11.34 4.48
CA VAL A 272 10.59 -10.40 3.79
C VAL A 272 10.39 -10.91 2.36
N VAL A 273 9.14 -10.99 1.90
CA VAL A 273 8.77 -11.43 0.56
C VAL A 273 8.15 -10.25 -0.18
N ILE A 274 8.77 -9.86 -1.29
CA ILE A 274 8.34 -8.75 -2.14
C ILE A 274 8.06 -9.30 -3.54
N GLN A 275 6.85 -9.00 -4.03
CA GLN A 275 6.45 -9.30 -5.40
C GLN A 275 6.21 -7.99 -6.12
N HIS A 276 6.64 -7.85 -7.36
CA HIS A 276 6.47 -6.61 -8.11
C HIS A 276 6.08 -6.85 -9.57
N THR A 277 5.38 -5.91 -10.18
CA THR A 277 5.17 -5.91 -11.63
C THR A 277 6.46 -5.54 -12.36
N LYS A 278 6.49 -5.74 -13.69
CA LYS A 278 7.42 -5.01 -14.54
C LYS A 278 7.22 -3.50 -14.39
N VAL A 279 8.21 -2.72 -14.79
CA VAL A 279 8.04 -1.27 -14.95
C VAL A 279 7.00 -1.02 -16.05
N LEU A 280 6.05 -0.15 -15.75
CA LEU A 280 4.95 0.23 -16.60
C LEU A 280 5.13 1.69 -17.00
N ASP A 281 4.96 1.95 -18.29
CA ASP A 281 5.02 3.26 -18.90
C ASP A 281 3.62 3.91 -18.88
N PHE A 282 3.54 5.11 -18.35
CA PHE A 282 2.33 5.94 -18.28
C PHE A 282 2.15 6.80 -19.53
N GLU A 283 3.17 6.93 -20.37
CA GLU A 283 3.13 7.77 -21.58
C GLU A 283 2.44 7.13 -22.77
N GLY A 284 2.39 5.80 -22.82
CA GLY A 284 1.70 5.08 -23.87
C GLY A 284 0.23 5.49 -24.02
N LEU A 285 -0.24 5.56 -25.28
CA LEU A 285 -1.62 5.91 -25.70
C LEU A 285 -2.73 5.01 -25.09
N LYS A 286 -2.37 3.92 -24.43
CA LYS A 286 -3.30 3.01 -23.77
C LYS A 286 -3.30 3.36 -22.28
N HIS A 287 -4.33 4.05 -21.79
CA HIS A 287 -4.55 4.37 -20.37
C HIS A 287 -4.63 3.15 -19.42
N GLN A 288 -4.31 1.94 -19.89
CA GLN A 288 -4.35 0.69 -19.13
C GLN A 288 -3.43 0.67 -17.90
N PRO A 289 -2.18 1.20 -17.94
CA PRO A 289 -1.35 1.28 -16.75
C PRO A 289 -1.93 2.22 -15.69
N VAL A 290 -2.47 3.38 -16.09
CA VAL A 290 -3.11 4.32 -15.16
C VAL A 290 -4.36 3.70 -14.54
N GLU A 291 -5.20 3.06 -15.36
CA GLU A 291 -6.37 2.31 -14.87
C GLU A 291 -5.94 1.21 -13.88
N LEU A 292 -4.89 0.45 -14.19
CA LEU A 292 -4.36 -0.59 -13.30
C LEU A 292 -3.92 -0.02 -11.96
N PHE A 293 -3.19 1.10 -11.96
CA PHE A 293 -2.74 1.76 -10.73
C PHE A 293 -3.92 2.23 -9.89
N LEU A 294 -4.90 2.92 -10.49
CA LEU A 294 -6.12 3.35 -9.79
C LEU A 294 -6.90 2.17 -9.20
N ARG A 295 -6.99 1.05 -9.92
CA ARG A 295 -7.66 -0.16 -9.43
C ARG A 295 -6.98 -0.76 -8.20
N TYR A 296 -5.65 -0.74 -8.15
CA TYR A 296 -4.88 -1.21 -7.00
C TYR A 296 -4.84 -0.20 -5.86
N TYR A 297 -4.86 1.09 -6.18
CA TYR A 297 -5.03 2.18 -5.23
C TYR A 297 -6.35 2.06 -4.46
N GLY A 298 -7.43 1.76 -5.20
CA GLY A 298 -8.77 1.49 -4.67
C GLY A 298 -8.98 0.07 -4.12
N SER A 299 -7.92 -0.74 -4.01
CA SER A 299 -8.08 -2.16 -3.70
C SER A 299 -8.67 -2.41 -2.32
N GLN A 300 -9.45 -3.47 -2.21
CA GLN A 300 -9.99 -3.95 -0.95
C GLN A 300 -8.98 -4.89 -0.27
N PRO A 301 -8.70 -4.69 1.02
CA PRO A 301 -8.02 -5.66 1.87
C PRO A 301 -8.72 -7.02 1.83
N ILE A 302 -7.97 -8.11 1.67
CA ILE A 302 -8.52 -9.48 1.70
C ILE A 302 -7.70 -10.41 2.58
N GLY A 303 -8.40 -11.37 3.17
CA GLY A 303 -7.82 -12.35 4.11
C GLY A 303 -8.27 -12.08 5.55
N LYS A 304 -8.45 -13.16 6.32
CA LYS A 304 -8.86 -13.07 7.73
C LYS A 304 -7.64 -12.78 8.60
N THR A 305 -7.53 -11.53 9.04
CA THR A 305 -6.33 -11.01 9.70
C THR A 305 -6.45 -10.99 11.22
N ALA A 306 -7.63 -10.62 11.70
CA ALA A 306 -8.02 -10.71 13.09
C ALA A 306 -8.46 -12.14 13.42
N LYS A 307 -8.32 -12.50 14.70
CA LYS A 307 -8.83 -13.77 15.20
C LYS A 307 -10.34 -13.64 15.45
N ILE A 308 -11.10 -14.68 15.06
CA ILE A 308 -12.39 -15.02 15.68
C ILE A 308 -12.09 -15.79 16.98
#